data_AF-A0A933J7U3-F1
#
_entry.id   AF-A0A933J7U3-F1
#
_cell.length_a   1.000
_cell.length_b   1.000
_cell.length_c   1.000
_cell.angle_alpha   90.00
_cell.angle_beta   90.00
_cell.angle_gamma   90.00
#
_symmetry.space_group_name_H-M   'P 1'
#
loop_
_entity.id
_entity.type
_entity.pdbx_description
1 polymer ?
#
loop_
_entity_poly.entity_id
_entity_poly.type
_entity_poly.pdbx_seq_one_letter_code
_entity_poly.pdbx_strand_id
1 'polypeptide(L)'
;MMLLVVLLASILLALLRGGKLGNFAQLKIRWSWLILIGFLIQLIVFQPFWQDRSETQALTQVAYMVSLILLLFALLANLRVPGVALLALGFALNFIAIALNGGYMPASPEAVALAGRSPRAPGQVINNSIGA
;
A
#
# COMPACT_ATOMS: atom_id res chain seq x y z
N MET A 1 -6.30 -10.42 -9.12
CA MET A 1 -6.17 -11.90 -9.30
C MET A 1 -4.93 -12.46 -8.62
N MET A 2 -3.73 -11.87 -8.76
CA MET A 2 -2.53 -12.37 -8.07
C MET A 2 -2.65 -12.46 -6.54
N LEU A 3 -3.24 -11.45 -5.87
CA LEU A 3 -3.40 -11.46 -4.41
C LEU A 3 -4.15 -12.71 -3.91
N LEU A 4 -5.25 -13.07 -4.58
CA LEU A 4 -6.04 -14.25 -4.22
C LEU A 4 -5.21 -15.53 -4.42
N VAL A 5 -4.51 -15.64 -5.54
CA VAL A 5 -3.66 -16.82 -5.83
C VAL A 5 -2.54 -16.96 -4.80
N VAL A 6 -1.81 -15.88 -4.50
CA VAL A 6 -0.74 -15.87 -3.50
C VAL A 6 -1.29 -16.19 -2.12
N LEU A 7 -2.44 -15.61 -1.74
CA LEU A 7 -3.09 -15.89 -0.46
C LEU A 7 -3.46 -17.37 -0.33
N LEU A 8 -4.16 -17.93 -1.32
CA LEU A 8 -4.56 -19.34 -1.32
C LEU A 8 -3.35 -20.27 -1.30
N ALA A 9 -2.32 -19.98 -2.10
CA ALA A 9 -1.08 -20.76 -2.12
C ALA A 9 -0.35 -20.68 -0.76
N SER A 10 -0.29 -19.50 -0.14
CA SER A 10 0.36 -19.30 1.15
C SER A 10 -0.35 -20.08 2.26
N ILE A 11 -1.70 -20.05 2.27
CA ILE A 11 -2.51 -20.81 3.22
C ILE A 11 -2.31 -22.31 3.01
N LEU A 12 -2.39 -22.79 1.76
CA LEU A 12 -2.20 -24.21 1.43
C LEU A 12 -0.81 -24.70 1.88
N LEU A 13 0.25 -23.96 1.55
CA LEU A 13 1.61 -24.28 1.98
C LEU A 13 1.77 -24.28 3.50
N ALA A 14 1.12 -23.35 4.20
CA ALA A 14 1.14 -23.31 5.66
C ALA A 14 0.44 -24.54 6.26
N LEU A 15 -0.73 -24.92 5.75
CA LEU A 15 -1.48 -26.10 6.21
C LEU A 15 -0.71 -27.40 5.93
N LEU A 16 -0.10 -27.55 4.75
CA LEU A 16 0.73 -28.70 4.39
C LEU A 16 1.96 -28.86 5.29
N ARG A 17 2.49 -27.76 5.84
CA ARG A 17 3.59 -27.75 6.82
C ARG A 17 3.11 -27.93 8.28
N GLY A 18 1.84 -28.27 8.49
CA GLY A 18 1.26 -28.47 9.83
C GLY A 18 0.88 -27.17 10.55
N GLY A 19 0.83 -26.03 9.84
CA GLY A 19 0.36 -24.76 10.37
C GLY A 19 -1.12 -24.83 10.75
N LYS A 20 -1.50 -24.14 11.83
CA LYS A 20 -2.89 -24.05 12.30
C LYS A 20 -3.37 -22.60 12.20
N LEU A 21 -4.59 -22.39 11.70
CA LEU A 21 -5.20 -21.06 11.63
C LEU A 21 -5.33 -20.41 13.01
N GLY A 22 -5.50 -21.21 14.08
CA GLY A 22 -5.53 -20.74 15.46
C GLY A 22 -4.24 -20.04 15.92
N ASN A 23 -3.11 -20.24 15.24
CA ASN A 23 -1.86 -19.56 15.56
C ASN A 23 -1.95 -18.05 15.29
N PHE A 24 -2.81 -17.61 14.36
CA PHE A 24 -3.03 -16.19 14.10
C PHE A 24 -3.63 -15.45 15.30
N ALA A 25 -4.49 -16.12 16.09
CA ALA A 25 -5.06 -15.54 17.30
C ALA A 25 -4.02 -15.28 18.40
N GLN A 26 -2.86 -15.94 18.32
CA GLN A 26 -1.77 -15.78 19.29
C GLN A 26 -0.77 -14.70 18.88
N LEU A 27 -0.85 -14.15 17.65
CA LEU A 27 0.03 -13.07 17.23
C LEU A 27 -0.28 -11.79 18.01
N LYS A 28 0.69 -11.35 18.80
CA LYS A 28 0.64 -10.05 19.48
C LYS A 28 1.27 -8.99 18.57
N ILE A 29 0.44 -8.33 17.77
CA ILE A 29 0.86 -7.17 16.97
C ILE A 29 0.79 -5.92 17.82
N ARG A 30 1.94 -5.30 18.06
CA ARG A 30 2.05 -4.01 18.75
C ARG A 30 1.50 -2.91 17.85
N TRP A 31 0.64 -2.06 18.41
CA TRP A 31 0.13 -0.85 17.75
C TRP A 31 -0.62 -1.19 16.45
N SER A 32 -1.33 -2.32 16.44
CA SER A 32 -2.18 -2.76 15.32
C SER A 32 -3.23 -1.72 14.90
N TRP A 33 -3.65 -0.85 15.83
CA TRP A 33 -4.52 0.29 15.53
C TRP A 33 -3.92 1.26 14.51
N LEU A 34 -2.60 1.42 14.42
CA LEU A 34 -1.96 2.22 13.37
C LEU A 34 -2.18 1.63 11.98
N ILE A 35 -2.19 0.29 11.88
CA ILE A 35 -2.47 -0.40 10.62
C ILE A 35 -3.92 -0.11 10.19
N LEU A 36 -4.86 -0.19 11.15
CA LEU A 36 -6.27 0.12 10.89
C LEU A 36 -6.45 1.58 10.46
N ILE A 37 -5.83 2.53 11.16
CA ILE A 37 -5.92 3.96 10.81
C ILE A 37 -5.31 4.22 9.43
N GLY A 38 -4.10 3.73 9.17
CA GLY A 38 -3.44 3.89 7.86
C GLY A 38 -4.29 3.32 6.73
N PHE A 39 -4.87 2.14 6.93
CA PHE A 39 -5.77 1.52 5.97
C PHE A 39 -7.07 2.30 5.77
N LEU A 40 -7.69 2.80 6.84
CA LEU A 40 -8.90 3.62 6.75
C LEU A 40 -8.65 4.93 6.01
N ILE A 41 -7.51 5.59 6.25
CA ILE A 41 -7.12 6.78 5.50
C ILE A 41 -7.07 6.44 4.00
N GLN A 42 -6.38 5.36 3.63
CA GLN A 42 -6.31 4.92 2.23
C GLN A 42 -7.71 4.64 1.65
N LEU A 43 -8.55 3.91 2.38
CA LEU A 43 -9.91 3.62 1.94
C LEU A 43 -10.68 4.89 1.62
N ILE A 44 -10.62 5.91 2.50
CA ILE A 44 -11.35 7.17 2.34
C ILE A 44 -10.79 7.98 1.17
N VAL A 45 -9.47 8.19 1.14
CA VAL A 45 -8.86 9.10 0.14
C VAL A 45 -8.98 8.56 -1.29
N PHE A 46 -9.16 7.24 -1.47
CA PHE A 46 -9.37 6.64 -2.79
C PHE A 46 -10.85 6.47 -3.18
N GLN A 47 -11.81 6.98 -2.41
CA GLN A 47 -13.22 6.97 -2.82
C GLN A 47 -13.56 8.09 -3.82
N PRO A 48 -14.52 7.86 -4.75
CA PRO A 48 -14.94 8.88 -5.72
C PRO A 48 -15.35 10.21 -5.06
N PHE A 49 -16.14 10.16 -3.98
CA PHE A 49 -16.63 11.36 -3.29
C PHE A 49 -15.52 12.27 -2.74
N TRP A 50 -14.33 11.72 -2.48
CA TRP A 50 -13.18 12.46 -2.00
C TRP A 50 -12.37 13.04 -3.16
N GLN A 51 -12.23 12.27 -4.23
CA GLN A 51 -11.41 12.59 -5.42
C GLN A 51 -12.09 13.57 -6.38
N ASP A 52 -13.43 13.64 -6.40
CA ASP A 52 -14.19 14.53 -7.31
C ASP A 52 -14.04 16.03 -6.96
N ARG A 53 -13.34 16.37 -5.86
CA ARG A 53 -13.11 17.74 -5.41
C ARG A 53 -11.67 18.15 -5.76
N SER A 54 -11.50 19.11 -6.66
CA SER A 54 -10.15 19.61 -7.04
C SER A 54 -9.33 20.11 -5.86
N GLU A 55 -9.97 20.66 -4.83
CA GLU A 55 -9.33 21.19 -3.62
C GLU A 55 -8.72 20.11 -2.71
N THR A 56 -9.16 18.85 -2.82
CA THR A 56 -8.67 17.77 -1.94
C THR A 56 -7.40 17.12 -2.47
N GLN A 57 -6.90 17.47 -3.66
CA GLN A 57 -5.77 16.77 -4.28
C GLN A 57 -4.49 16.83 -3.44
N ALA A 58 -4.12 18.02 -2.96
CA ALA A 58 -2.94 18.19 -2.08
C ALA A 58 -3.13 17.46 -0.73
N LEU A 59 -4.34 17.54 -0.16
CA LEU A 59 -4.67 16.86 1.09
C LEU A 59 -4.63 15.33 0.93
N THR A 60 -5.08 14.81 -0.21
CA THR A 60 -5.04 13.39 -0.59
C THR A 60 -3.61 12.89 -0.60
N GLN A 61 -2.71 13.62 -1.25
CA GLN A 61 -1.30 13.25 -1.35
C GLN A 61 -0.63 13.21 0.03
N VAL A 62 -0.87 14.22 0.87
CA VAL A 62 -0.35 14.26 2.24
C VAL A 62 -0.93 13.13 3.08
N ALA A 63 -2.26 12.93 3.05
CA ALA A 63 -2.93 11.85 3.78
C ALA A 63 -2.43 10.47 3.33
N TYR A 64 -2.20 10.27 2.03
CA TYR A 64 -1.62 9.06 1.49
C TYR A 64 -0.20 8.82 2.03
N MET A 65 0.68 9.83 2.00
CA MET A 65 2.04 9.70 2.58
C MET A 65 2.00 9.38 4.07
N VAL A 66 1.14 10.08 4.83
CA VAL A 66 0.95 9.82 6.26
C VAL A 66 0.51 8.38 6.48
N SER A 67 -0.45 7.88 5.70
CA SER A 67 -0.89 6.48 5.81
C SER A 67 0.25 5.47 5.63
N LEU A 68 1.15 5.71 4.66
CA LEU A 68 2.30 4.85 4.41
C LEU A 68 3.28 4.89 5.58
N ILE A 69 3.52 6.07 6.16
CA ILE A 69 4.39 6.23 7.33
C ILE A 69 3.81 5.49 8.54
N LEU A 70 2.51 5.61 8.81
CA LEU A 70 1.87 4.89 9.92
C LEU A 70 2.00 3.36 9.76
N LEU A 71 1.80 2.86 8.53
CA LEU A 71 1.96 1.44 8.21
C LEU A 71 3.41 0.99 8.37
N LEU A 72 4.36 1.72 7.81
CA LEU A 72 5.79 1.40 7.93
C LEU A 72 6.22 1.41 9.40
N PHE A 73 5.80 2.40 10.18
CA PHE A 73 6.08 2.47 11.61
C PHE A 73 5.54 1.23 12.34
N ALA A 74 4.28 0.84 12.06
CA ALA A 74 3.69 -0.34 12.67
C ALA A 74 4.48 -1.62 12.30
N LEU A 75 4.95 -1.75 11.06
CA LEU A 75 5.80 -2.87 10.65
C LEU A 75 7.14 -2.88 11.39
N LEU A 76 7.81 -1.74 11.50
CA LEU A 76 9.08 -1.59 12.22
C LEU A 76 8.94 -1.90 13.72
N ALA A 77 7.80 -1.55 14.33
CA ALA A 77 7.51 -1.89 15.72
C ALA A 77 7.32 -3.41 15.96
N ASN A 78 7.16 -4.20 14.89
CA ASN A 78 6.82 -5.62 14.92
C ASN A 78 7.85 -6.51 14.18
N LEU A 79 9.08 -6.05 13.95
CA LEU A 79 10.12 -6.83 13.25
C LEU A 79 10.46 -8.20 13.87
N ARG A 80 10.15 -8.39 15.17
CA ARG A 80 10.33 -9.67 15.87
C ARG A 80 9.31 -10.73 15.47
N VAL A 81 8.22 -10.34 14.82
CA VAL A 81 7.21 -11.27 14.31
C VAL A 81 7.75 -11.93 13.03
N PRO A 82 7.76 -13.27 12.94
CA PRO A 82 8.25 -13.97 11.76
C PRO A 82 7.61 -13.46 10.45
N GLY A 83 8.42 -13.19 9.44
CA GLY A 83 7.99 -12.68 8.14
C GLY A 83 7.79 -11.15 8.07
N VAL A 84 7.56 -10.46 9.19
CA VAL A 84 7.32 -9.01 9.19
C VAL A 84 8.55 -8.23 8.77
N ALA A 85 9.76 -8.70 9.07
CA ALA A 85 10.98 -8.02 8.63
C ALA A 85 11.11 -7.95 7.09
N LEU A 86 10.77 -9.05 6.40
CA LEU A 86 10.78 -9.07 4.93
C LEU A 86 9.67 -8.19 4.35
N LEU A 87 8.49 -8.22 4.97
CA LEU A 87 7.37 -7.33 4.61
C LEU A 87 7.75 -5.85 4.79
N ALA A 88 8.38 -5.49 5.92
CA ALA A 88 8.83 -4.14 6.23
C ALA A 88 9.87 -3.66 5.21
N LEU A 89 10.83 -4.51 4.84
CA LEU A 89 11.83 -4.18 3.83
C LEU A 89 11.18 -3.91 2.47
N GLY A 90 10.32 -4.81 1.99
CA GLY A 90 9.61 -4.62 0.72
C GLY A 90 8.73 -3.36 0.73
N PHE A 91 8.03 -3.12 1.84
CA PHE A 91 7.21 -1.93 2.03
C PHE A 91 8.06 -0.65 2.06
N ALA A 92 9.20 -0.66 2.75
CA ALA A 92 10.11 0.48 2.82
C ALA A 92 10.69 0.83 1.45
N LEU A 93 11.10 -0.17 0.67
CA LEU A 93 11.57 0.03 -0.71
C LEU A 93 10.48 0.65 -1.59
N ASN A 94 9.24 0.16 -1.47
CA ASN A 94 8.11 0.73 -2.19
C ASN A 94 7.81 2.17 -1.76
N PHE A 95 7.82 2.45 -0.45
CA PHE A 95 7.64 3.79 0.10
C PHE A 95 8.71 4.75 -0.40
N ILE A 96 9.99 4.34 -0.43
CA ILE A 96 11.07 5.16 -0.96
C ILE A 96 10.84 5.49 -2.44
N ALA A 97 10.46 4.50 -3.26
CA ALA A 97 10.17 4.74 -4.68
C ALA A 97 9.02 5.75 -4.87
N ILE A 98 7.96 5.65 -4.05
CA ILE A 98 6.83 6.59 -4.08
C ILE A 98 7.28 7.98 -3.63
N ALA A 99 8.04 8.08 -2.53
CA ALA A 99 8.51 9.35 -1.99
C ALA A 99 9.44 10.08 -2.97
N LEU A 100 10.35 9.36 -3.62
CA LEU A 100 11.23 9.90 -4.65
C LEU A 100 10.48 10.30 -5.93
N ASN A 101 9.35 9.64 -6.22
CA ASN A 101 8.44 9.99 -7.31
C ASN A 101 7.42 11.06 -6.88
N GLY A 102 7.85 12.02 -6.05
CA GLY A 102 7.03 13.13 -5.59
C GLY A 102 5.81 12.73 -4.75
N GLY A 103 5.81 11.56 -4.11
CA GLY A 103 4.66 11.05 -3.34
C GLY A 103 3.57 10.39 -4.20
N TYR A 104 3.85 10.13 -5.47
CA TYR A 104 2.94 9.43 -6.38
C TYR A 104 3.46 8.05 -6.74
N MET A 105 2.54 7.11 -6.96
CA MET A 105 2.92 5.75 -7.34
C MET A 105 3.54 5.76 -8.75
N PRO A 106 4.79 5.28 -8.92
CA PRO A 106 5.46 5.30 -10.21
C PRO A 106 4.76 4.38 -11.21
N ALA A 107 4.48 4.89 -12.40
CA ALA A 107 3.89 4.14 -13.50
C ALA A 107 4.69 4.36 -14.78
N SER A 108 4.86 3.32 -15.61
CA SER A 108 5.48 3.51 -16.92
C SER A 108 4.49 4.14 -17.92
N PRO A 109 4.94 4.93 -18.89
CA PRO A 109 4.08 5.50 -19.92
C PRO A 109 3.25 4.44 -20.65
N GLU A 110 3.86 3.28 -20.93
CA GLU A 110 3.21 2.16 -21.61
C GLU A 110 2.08 1.57 -20.75
N ALA A 111 2.29 1.46 -19.43
CA ALA A 111 1.27 0.96 -18.51
C ALA A 111 0.09 1.93 -18.39
N VAL A 112 0.36 3.25 -18.42
CA VAL A 112 -0.68 4.29 -18.43
C VAL A 112 -1.49 4.24 -19.74
N ALA A 113 -0.82 4.08 -20.88
CA ALA A 113 -1.46 3.96 -22.19
C ALA A 113 -2.33 2.68 -22.29
N LEU A 114 -1.83 1.54 -21.82
CA LEU A 114 -2.58 0.28 -21.76
C LEU A 114 -3.79 0.36 -20.82
N ALA A 115 -3.74 1.22 -19.80
CA ALA A 115 -4.87 1.50 -18.92
C ALA A 115 -5.91 2.46 -19.52
N GLY A 116 -5.77 2.83 -20.80
CA GLY A 116 -6.68 3.74 -21.50
C GLY A 116 -6.55 5.20 -21.04
N ARG A 117 -5.39 5.59 -20.49
CA ARG A 117 -5.12 6.97 -20.05
C ARG A 117 -4.03 7.60 -20.92
N SER A 118 -4.19 8.89 -21.20
CA SER A 118 -3.19 9.66 -21.95
C SER A 118 -1.95 9.94 -21.09
N PRO A 119 -0.73 9.71 -21.60
CA PRO A 119 0.50 10.16 -20.92
C PRO A 119 0.44 11.68 -20.68
N ARG A 120 0.73 12.11 -19.45
CA ARG A 120 0.82 13.54 -19.10
C ARG A 120 1.94 14.22 -19.89
N ALA A 121 1.84 15.53 -20.08
CA ALA A 121 2.79 16.33 -20.84
C ALA A 121 4.25 16.16 -20.35
N PRO A 122 5.26 16.35 -21.23
CA PRO A 122 6.67 16.22 -20.86
C PRO A 122 7.03 17.09 -19.65
N GLY A 123 7.58 16.48 -18.60
CA GLY A 123 8.00 17.16 -17.36
C GLY A 123 7.07 16.95 -16.15
N GLN A 124 5.93 16.27 -16.30
CA GLN A 124 5.07 15.90 -15.17
C GLN A 124 5.32 14.46 -14.69
N VAL A 125 5.20 14.24 -13.38
CA VAL A 125 5.38 12.92 -12.75
C VAL A 125 4.37 11.93 -13.31
N ILE A 126 4.85 10.84 -13.93
CA ILE A 126 4.00 9.77 -14.47
C ILE A 126 3.51 8.91 -13.30
N ASN A 127 2.20 8.88 -13.08
CA ASN A 127 1.59 8.14 -11.99
C ASN A 127 0.24 7.53 -12.37
N ASN A 128 -0.24 6.62 -11.53
CA ASN A 128 -1.51 5.91 -11.72
C ASN A 128 -2.71 6.60 -11.02
N SER A 129 -2.50 7.76 -10.39
CA SER A 129 -3.51 8.45 -9.59
C SER A 129 -4.48 9.20 -10.51
N ILE A 130 -5.78 9.05 -10.26
CA ILE A 130 -6.84 9.73 -11.03
C ILE A 130 -6.86 11.19 -10.56
N GLY A 131 -6.78 12.11 -11.51
CA GLY A 131 -6.78 13.56 -11.29
C GLY A 131 -6.49 14.20 -12.63
N ALA A 132 -7.54 14.25 -13.45
CA ALA A 132 -7.60 14.93 -14.74
C ALA A 132 -7.26 16.42 -14.58
#